data_AF-A0A259K0B3-F1
#
_entry.id   AF-A0A259K0B3-F1
#
_cell.length_a   1.000
_cell.length_b   1.000
_cell.length_c   1.000
_cell.angle_alpha   90.00
_cell.angle_beta   90.00
_cell.angle_gamma   90.00
#
_symmetry.space_group_name_H-M   'P 1'
#
loop_
_entity.id
_entity.type
_entity.pdbx_description
1 polymer ?
#
loop_
_entity_poly.entity_id
_entity_poly.type
_entity_poly.pdbx_seq_one_letter_code
_entity_poly.pdbx_strand_id
1 'polypeptide(L)'
;MGLHDPDSAFTGQASASGIEPLFDRLEEAIRRFSETASRASDQTGACQQQFRNQIDVAEGLAPDPSTRQIVDLARAMLATLGQIERNMLRSQAETDQLRVDLEQARREANVDCLTGLPNRRAFEREYTQAIEKARSEGSALHVAICDIDRFKSVNDRFGHETGDGLLRAVAAMLGECAADGCFVARH
;
A
#
# COMPACT_ATOMS: atom_id res chain seq x y z
N MET A 1 3.01 -37.41 -44.15
CA MET A 1 4.08 -36.39 -44.20
C MET A 1 3.59 -35.24 -43.34
N GLY A 2 3.94 -35.28 -42.06
CA GLY A 2 3.38 -34.40 -41.04
C GLY A 2 3.98 -33.00 -41.15
N LEU A 3 3.12 -32.00 -41.23
CA LEU A 3 3.50 -30.61 -41.09
C LEU A 3 3.52 -30.29 -39.60
N HIS A 4 4.67 -29.79 -39.19
CA HIS A 4 5.04 -29.44 -37.83
C HIS A 4 4.34 -28.13 -37.45
N ASP A 5 3.39 -28.17 -36.53
CA ASP A 5 2.89 -26.97 -35.84
C ASP A 5 4.00 -26.40 -34.94
N PRO A 6 4.34 -25.10 -35.02
CA PRO A 6 5.25 -24.46 -34.08
C PRO A 6 4.55 -23.77 -32.89
N ASP A 7 3.22 -23.85 -32.76
CA ASP A 7 2.46 -23.05 -31.76
C ASP A 7 2.15 -23.77 -30.43
N SER A 8 2.84 -24.87 -30.11
CA SER A 8 2.52 -25.72 -28.95
C SER A 8 3.36 -25.48 -27.69
N ALA A 9 3.83 -24.25 -27.43
CA ALA A 9 4.60 -23.99 -26.22
C ALA A 9 4.45 -22.56 -25.66
N PHE A 10 3.25 -22.19 -25.21
CA PHE A 10 3.11 -21.22 -24.11
C PHE A 10 1.76 -21.35 -23.39
N THR A 11 1.44 -22.56 -22.93
CA THR A 11 0.43 -22.76 -21.88
C THR A 11 1.05 -22.45 -20.52
N GLY A 12 1.36 -21.17 -20.31
CA GLY A 12 1.63 -20.63 -18.98
C GLY A 12 0.29 -20.44 -18.26
N GLN A 13 0.03 -21.29 -17.26
CA GLN A 13 -1.13 -21.20 -16.39
C GLN A 13 -1.27 -19.77 -15.84
N ALA A 14 -2.38 -19.12 -16.17
CA ALA A 14 -2.87 -17.91 -15.53
C ALA A 14 -3.10 -18.20 -14.04
N SER A 15 -2.06 -17.99 -13.26
CA SER A 15 -2.12 -17.91 -11.82
C SER A 15 -1.91 -16.44 -11.50
N ALA A 16 -2.69 -15.89 -10.59
CA ALA A 16 -2.40 -14.64 -9.90
C ALA A 16 -1.11 -14.77 -9.04
N SER A 17 0.01 -15.20 -9.62
CA SER A 17 1.29 -15.44 -8.98
C SER A 17 2.12 -14.15 -8.94
N GLY A 18 1.51 -13.10 -8.41
CA GLY A 18 2.16 -11.84 -8.10
C GLY A 18 2.06 -11.54 -6.61
N ILE A 19 2.92 -10.66 -6.11
CA ILE A 19 2.87 -10.18 -4.72
C ILE A 19 1.75 -9.12 -4.55
N GLU A 20 1.21 -8.56 -5.65
CA GLU A 20 0.17 -7.52 -5.64
C GLU A 20 -1.14 -7.91 -4.94
N PRO A 21 -1.75 -9.08 -5.19
CA PRO A 21 -2.93 -9.50 -4.43
C PRO A 21 -2.65 -9.64 -2.93
N LEU A 22 -1.39 -9.85 -2.53
CA LEU A 22 -0.97 -9.85 -1.12
C LEU A 22 -0.84 -8.42 -0.59
N PHE A 23 -0.25 -7.50 -1.36
CA PHE A 23 -0.20 -6.07 -1.03
C PHE A 23 -1.61 -5.50 -0.84
N ASP A 24 -2.52 -5.71 -1.79
CA ASP A 24 -3.90 -5.20 -1.72
C ASP A 24 -4.67 -5.79 -0.52
N ARG A 25 -4.50 -7.09 -0.25
CA ARG A 25 -5.11 -7.74 0.92
C ARG A 25 -4.56 -7.20 2.24
N LEU A 26 -3.25 -6.96 2.30
CA LEU A 26 -2.60 -6.44 3.50
C LEU A 26 -3.00 -4.99 3.75
N GLU A 27 -3.05 -4.16 2.70
CA GLU A 27 -3.51 -2.77 2.77
C GLU A 27 -4.96 -2.67 3.26
N GLU A 28 -5.85 -3.52 2.73
CA GLU A 28 -7.24 -3.59 3.17
C GLU A 28 -7.37 -4.09 4.62
N ALA A 29 -6.58 -5.10 5.02
CA ALA A 29 -6.57 -5.60 6.39
C ALA A 29 -6.11 -4.53 7.39
N ILE A 30 -5.03 -3.82 7.05
CA ILE A 30 -4.50 -2.72 7.85
C ILE A 30 -5.52 -1.58 7.94
N ARG A 31 -6.14 -1.20 6.83
CA ARG A 31 -7.19 -0.16 6.80
C ARG A 31 -8.34 -0.50 7.74
N ARG A 32 -8.88 -1.71 7.66
CA ARG A 32 -9.97 -2.17 8.54
C ARG A 32 -9.55 -2.19 10.00
N PHE A 33 -8.31 -2.60 10.29
CA PHE A 33 -7.79 -2.59 11.64
C PHE A 33 -7.67 -1.16 12.18
N SER A 34 -7.06 -0.22 11.44
CA SER A 34 -6.97 1.20 11.82
C SER A 34 -8.34 1.80 12.09
N GLU A 35 -9.33 1.58 11.21
CA GLU A 35 -10.70 2.09 11.38
C GLU A 35 -11.37 1.54 12.64
N THR A 36 -11.22 0.24 12.89
CA THR A 36 -11.77 -0.42 14.08
C THR A 36 -11.07 0.08 15.35
N ALA A 37 -9.75 0.22 15.30
CA ALA A 37 -8.94 0.68 16.41
C ALA A 37 -9.23 2.15 16.75
N SER A 38 -9.41 3.03 15.76
CA SER A 38 -9.77 4.44 15.99
C SER A 38 -11.11 4.54 16.73
N ARG A 39 -12.14 3.83 16.26
CA ARG A 39 -13.48 3.85 16.87
C ARG A 39 -13.46 3.36 18.32
N ALA A 40 -12.75 2.26 18.59
CA ALA A 40 -12.69 1.72 19.94
C ALA A 40 -11.84 2.60 20.88
N SER A 41 -10.83 3.32 20.38
CA SER A 41 -10.11 4.32 21.17
C SER A 41 -11.01 5.50 21.53
N ASP A 42 -11.75 6.07 20.57
CA ASP A 42 -12.67 7.19 20.80
C ASP A 42 -13.76 6.80 21.81
N GLN A 43 -14.31 5.60 21.68
CA GLN A 43 -15.34 5.09 22.59
C GLN A 43 -14.78 4.83 24.00
N THR A 44 -13.54 4.34 24.11
CA THR A 44 -12.89 4.10 25.41
C THR A 44 -12.61 5.42 26.13
N GLY A 45 -12.08 6.42 25.42
CA GLY A 45 -11.85 7.76 25.97
C GLY A 45 -13.13 8.43 26.46
N ALA A 46 -14.22 8.35 25.67
CA ALA A 46 -15.53 8.86 26.09
C ALA A 46 -16.08 8.15 27.35
N CYS A 47 -15.95 6.82 27.39
CA CYS A 47 -16.37 6.01 28.53
C CYS A 47 -15.59 6.37 29.81
N GLN A 48 -14.26 6.48 29.72
CA GLN A 48 -13.42 6.88 30.84
C GLN A 48 -13.77 8.27 31.36
N GLN A 49 -14.04 9.22 30.46
CA GLN A 49 -14.44 10.57 30.87
C GLN A 49 -15.77 10.56 31.61
N GLN A 50 -16.74 9.76 31.17
CA GLN A 50 -18.02 9.60 31.86
C GLN A 50 -17.84 9.00 33.26
N PHE A 51 -17.04 7.94 33.40
CA PHE A 51 -16.76 7.32 34.70
C PHE A 51 -16.02 8.27 35.65
N ARG A 52 -15.04 9.04 35.15
CA ARG A 52 -14.31 10.03 35.95
C ARG A 52 -15.27 11.09 36.51
N ASN A 53 -16.15 11.63 35.68
CA ASN A 53 -17.17 12.59 36.12
C ASN A 53 -18.09 12.02 37.22
N GLN A 54 -18.47 10.73 37.14
CA GLN A 54 -19.31 10.09 38.15
C GLN A 54 -18.59 9.87 39.48
N ILE A 55 -17.29 9.53 39.45
CA ILE A 55 -16.47 9.42 40.66
C ILE A 55 -16.33 10.77 41.34
N ASP A 56 -16.03 11.83 40.58
CA ASP A 56 -15.87 13.18 41.14
C ASP A 56 -17.15 13.66 41.85
N VAL A 57 -18.33 13.34 41.29
CA VAL A 57 -19.63 13.61 41.92
C VAL A 57 -19.81 12.80 43.20
N ALA A 58 -19.48 11.50 43.19
CA ALA A 58 -19.62 10.62 44.35
C ALA A 58 -18.69 11.03 45.51
N GLU A 59 -17.48 11.51 45.22
CA GLU A 59 -16.53 12.00 46.22
C GLU A 59 -17.00 13.30 46.89
N GLY A 60 -17.67 14.18 46.14
CA GLY A 60 -18.25 15.43 46.65
C GLY A 60 -19.40 15.23 47.65
N LEU A 61 -20.00 14.05 47.70
CA LEU A 61 -21.16 13.71 48.55
C LEU A 61 -20.78 13.16 49.94
N ALA A 62 -19.49 13.12 50.30
CA ALA A 62 -18.96 12.56 51.55
C ALA A 62 -19.32 11.06 51.75
N PRO A 63 -18.60 10.14 51.09
CA PRO A 63 -18.96 8.72 51.03
C PRO A 63 -18.84 8.01 52.38
N ASP A 64 -19.84 7.17 52.68
CA ASP A 64 -19.82 6.17 53.73
C ASP A 64 -18.75 5.06 53.45
N PRO A 65 -18.46 4.14 54.39
CA PRO A 65 -17.45 3.10 54.19
C PRO A 65 -17.70 2.17 52.99
N SER A 66 -18.97 1.94 52.64
CA SER A 66 -19.38 1.05 51.55
C SER A 66 -19.20 1.72 50.18
N THR A 67 -19.53 3.01 50.09
CA THR A 67 -19.35 3.83 48.90
C THR A 67 -17.88 4.10 48.61
N ARG A 68 -17.02 4.21 49.64
CA ARG A 68 -15.55 4.25 49.44
C ARG A 68 -15.00 3.04 48.68
N GLN A 69 -15.43 1.82 49.02
CA GLN A 69 -14.96 0.62 48.31
C GLN A 69 -15.35 0.62 46.82
N ILE A 70 -16.57 1.09 46.50
CA ILE A 70 -17.05 1.21 45.12
C ILE A 70 -16.21 2.25 44.36
N VAL A 71 -15.91 3.39 44.98
CA VAL A 71 -15.06 4.44 44.39
C VAL A 71 -13.63 3.93 44.13
N ASP A 72 -13.03 3.20 45.08
CA ASP A 72 -11.70 2.63 44.93
C ASP A 72 -11.65 1.59 43.78
N LEU A 73 -12.66 0.72 43.69
CA LEU A 73 -12.79 -0.22 42.58
C LEU A 73 -12.96 0.50 41.24
N ALA A 74 -13.81 1.52 41.18
CA ALA A 74 -14.02 2.32 39.97
C ALA A 74 -12.74 3.04 39.53
N ARG A 75 -11.94 3.54 40.48
CA ARG A 75 -10.62 4.14 40.23
C ARG A 75 -9.63 3.13 39.65
N ALA A 76 -9.59 1.90 40.19
CA ALA A 76 -8.76 0.82 39.65
C ALA A 76 -9.18 0.40 38.23
N MET A 77 -10.49 0.34 37.96
CA MET A 77 -11.02 0.08 36.61
C MET A 77 -10.64 1.21 35.63
N LEU A 78 -10.76 2.48 36.03
CA LEU A 78 -10.35 3.63 35.22
C LEU A 78 -8.84 3.61 34.89
N ALA A 79 -8.01 3.24 35.87
CA ALA A 79 -6.58 3.09 35.65
C ALA A 79 -6.27 1.98 34.62
N THR A 80 -6.99 0.86 34.71
CA THR A 80 -6.88 -0.26 33.76
C THR A 80 -7.34 0.15 32.36
N LEU A 81 -8.48 0.84 32.24
CA LEU A 81 -8.98 1.37 30.97
C LEU A 81 -7.98 2.35 30.34
N GLY A 82 -7.35 3.20 31.15
CA GLY A 82 -6.29 4.11 30.67
C GLY A 82 -5.05 3.40 30.16
N GLN A 83 -4.77 2.20 30.66
CA GLN A 83 -3.68 1.39 30.15
C GLN A 83 -4.04 0.71 28.83
N ILE A 84 -5.28 0.23 28.69
CA ILE A 84 -5.80 -0.32 27.44
C ILE A 84 -5.78 0.75 26.34
N GLU A 85 -6.27 1.95 26.64
CA GLU A 85 -6.26 3.09 25.71
C GLU A 85 -4.85 3.44 25.23
N ARG A 86 -3.87 3.53 26.14
CA ARG A 86 -2.47 3.78 25.76
C ARG A 86 -1.89 2.69 24.87
N ASN A 87 -2.16 1.42 25.17
CA ASN A 87 -1.71 0.30 24.34
C ASN A 87 -2.37 0.36 22.94
N MET A 88 -3.62 0.79 22.88
CA MET A 88 -4.37 0.93 21.65
C MET A 88 -3.85 2.07 20.77
N LEU A 89 -3.59 3.25 21.35
CA LEU A 89 -2.97 4.37 20.65
C LEU A 89 -1.58 4.00 20.11
N ARG A 90 -0.80 3.24 20.87
CA ARG A 90 0.48 2.71 20.41
C ARG A 90 0.30 1.76 19.22
N SER A 91 -0.64 0.82 19.31
CA SER A 91 -0.93 -0.11 18.22
C SER A 91 -1.44 0.59 16.95
N GLN A 92 -2.20 1.68 17.08
CA GLN A 92 -2.61 2.53 15.95
C GLN A 92 -1.39 3.17 15.27
N ALA A 93 -0.49 3.79 16.04
CA ALA A 93 0.73 4.40 15.49
C ALA A 93 1.62 3.37 14.77
N GLU A 94 1.76 2.17 15.35
CA GLU A 94 2.48 1.05 14.70
C GLU A 94 1.80 0.61 13.40
N THR A 95 0.47 0.59 13.38
CA THR A 95 -0.31 0.26 12.18
C THR A 95 -0.13 1.30 11.09
N ASP A 96 -0.14 2.58 11.43
CA ASP A 96 0.07 3.66 10.46
C ASP A 96 1.49 3.61 9.88
N GLN A 97 2.49 3.27 10.70
CA GLN A 97 3.85 3.06 10.22
C GLN A 97 3.91 1.88 9.22
N LEU A 98 3.24 0.76 9.52
CA LEU A 98 3.18 -0.38 8.61
C LEU A 98 2.55 -0.01 7.25
N ARG A 99 1.58 0.92 7.20
CA ARG A 99 1.01 1.40 5.93
C ARG A 99 2.04 2.12 5.09
N VAL A 100 2.78 3.04 5.71
CA VAL A 100 3.85 3.80 5.04
C VAL A 100 4.92 2.85 4.49
N ASP A 101 5.36 1.90 5.31
CA ASP A 101 6.37 0.91 4.92
C ASP A 101 5.86 0.01 3.76
N LEU A 102 4.59 -0.37 3.80
CA LEU A 102 3.96 -1.17 2.75
C LEU A 102 3.88 -0.42 1.42
N GLU A 103 3.46 0.85 1.44
CA GLU A 103 3.42 1.70 0.25
C GLU A 103 4.82 1.89 -0.35
N GLN A 104 5.84 2.06 0.49
CA GLN A 104 7.21 2.19 0.06
C GLN A 104 7.71 0.89 -0.59
N ALA A 105 7.49 -0.25 0.06
CA ALA A 105 7.85 -1.56 -0.50
C ALA A 105 7.14 -1.83 -1.83
N ARG A 106 5.87 -1.43 -1.95
CA ARG A 106 5.10 -1.55 -3.20
C ARG A 106 5.68 -0.68 -4.31
N ARG A 107 6.08 0.56 -4.00
CA ARG A 107 6.76 1.45 -4.96
C ARG A 107 8.08 0.86 -5.43
N GLU A 108 8.93 0.42 -4.52
CA GLU A 108 10.23 -0.18 -4.85
C GLU A 108 10.09 -1.46 -5.69
N ALA A 109 9.04 -2.24 -5.45
CA ALA A 109 8.77 -3.44 -6.22
C ALA A 109 8.34 -3.17 -7.67
N ASN A 110 7.71 -2.02 -7.94
CA ASN A 110 7.01 -1.75 -9.21
C ASN A 110 7.55 -0.57 -10.02
N VAL A 111 8.36 0.31 -9.44
CA VAL A 111 8.80 1.55 -10.06
C VAL A 111 10.32 1.52 -10.27
N ASP A 112 10.77 2.00 -11.42
CA ASP A 112 12.19 2.25 -11.69
C ASP A 112 12.65 3.52 -10.97
N CYS A 113 13.66 3.41 -10.11
CA CYS A 113 14.09 4.50 -9.24
C CYS A 113 14.72 5.69 -9.98
N LEU A 114 15.25 5.48 -11.18
CA LEU A 114 15.86 6.56 -11.97
C LEU A 114 14.81 7.36 -12.74
N THR A 115 13.84 6.68 -13.36
CA THR A 115 12.88 7.30 -14.29
C THR A 115 11.51 7.57 -13.70
N GLY A 116 11.14 6.91 -12.61
CA GLY A 116 9.80 6.98 -12.02
C GLY A 116 8.73 6.23 -12.81
N LEU A 117 9.07 5.62 -13.95
CA LEU A 117 8.16 4.77 -14.71
C LEU A 117 7.98 3.41 -14.01
N PRO A 118 6.86 2.71 -14.26
CA PRO A 118 6.75 1.29 -13.96
C PRO A 118 7.97 0.52 -14.48
N ASN A 119 8.47 -0.42 -13.68
CA ASN A 119 9.60 -1.26 -14.06
C ASN A 119 9.14 -2.45 -14.91
N ARG A 120 10.10 -3.24 -15.38
CA ARG A 120 9.85 -4.47 -16.14
C ARG A 120 8.84 -5.42 -15.48
N ARG A 121 8.90 -5.60 -14.16
CA ARG A 121 7.97 -6.50 -13.45
C ARG A 121 6.53 -5.98 -13.50
N ALA A 122 6.35 -4.67 -13.37
CA ALA A 122 5.06 -4.03 -13.52
C ALA A 122 4.52 -4.18 -14.97
N PHE A 123 5.39 -4.07 -15.97
CA PHE A 123 5.04 -4.32 -17.37
C PHE A 123 4.59 -5.75 -17.64
N GLU A 124 5.35 -6.76 -17.21
CA GLU A 124 5.00 -8.17 -17.45
C GLU A 124 3.64 -8.53 -16.83
N ARG A 125 3.33 -7.96 -15.67
CA ARG A 125 2.03 -8.10 -15.03
C ARG A 125 0.92 -7.45 -15.86
N GLU A 126 1.08 -6.19 -16.26
CA GLU A 126 0.03 -5.50 -17.01
C GLU A 126 -0.18 -6.08 -18.40
N TYR A 127 0.89 -6.51 -19.06
CA TYR A 127 0.81 -7.21 -20.32
C TYR A 127 -0.05 -8.50 -20.20
N THR A 128 0.13 -9.25 -19.10
CA THR A 128 -0.66 -10.46 -18.84
C THR A 128 -2.16 -10.15 -18.65
N GLN A 129 -2.49 -9.07 -17.94
CA GLN A 129 -3.89 -8.67 -17.75
C GLN A 129 -4.49 -8.13 -19.06
N ALA A 130 -3.74 -7.31 -19.79
CA ALA A 130 -4.17 -6.71 -21.05
C ALA A 130 -4.43 -7.76 -22.13
N ILE A 131 -3.62 -8.81 -22.23
CA ILE A 131 -3.82 -9.88 -23.22
C ILE A 131 -5.05 -10.74 -22.91
N GLU A 132 -5.31 -11.03 -21.63
CA GLU A 132 -6.52 -11.75 -21.20
C GLU A 132 -7.78 -10.93 -21.49
N LYS A 133 -7.73 -9.64 -21.17
CA LYS A 133 -8.83 -8.71 -21.46
C LYS A 133 -9.11 -8.62 -22.96
N ALA A 134 -8.09 -8.38 -23.78
CA ALA A 134 -8.22 -8.28 -25.23
C ALA A 134 -8.81 -9.56 -25.86
N ARG A 135 -8.39 -10.73 -25.37
CA ARG A 135 -8.98 -12.03 -25.79
C ARG A 135 -10.45 -12.14 -25.43
N SER A 136 -10.83 -11.72 -24.21
CA SER A 136 -12.23 -11.81 -23.75
C SER A 136 -13.17 -10.83 -24.47
N GLU A 137 -12.65 -9.66 -24.84
CA GLU A 137 -13.41 -8.59 -25.50
C GLU A 137 -13.34 -8.67 -27.03
N GLY A 138 -12.46 -9.52 -27.58
CA GLY A 138 -12.19 -9.58 -29.02
C GLY A 138 -11.51 -8.31 -29.57
N SER A 139 -10.81 -7.55 -28.72
CA SER A 139 -10.14 -6.31 -29.08
C SER A 139 -8.66 -6.55 -29.47
N ALA A 140 -8.06 -5.57 -30.15
CA ALA A 140 -6.64 -5.60 -30.48
C ALA A 140 -5.80 -5.05 -29.31
N LEU A 141 -4.67 -5.69 -29.03
CA LEU A 141 -3.63 -5.19 -28.12
C LEU A 141 -2.39 -4.81 -28.95
N HIS A 142 -1.89 -3.59 -28.76
CA HIS A 142 -0.68 -3.09 -29.39
C HIS A 142 0.44 -2.97 -28.36
N VAL A 143 1.66 -3.39 -28.73
CA VAL A 143 2.86 -3.30 -27.89
C VAL A 143 4.00 -2.71 -28.72
N ALA A 144 4.73 -1.76 -28.13
CA ALA A 144 5.91 -1.16 -28.73
C ALA A 144 7.10 -1.28 -27.77
N ILE A 145 8.30 -1.51 -28.33
CA ILE A 145 9.57 -1.46 -27.60
C ILE A 145 10.39 -0.35 -28.25
N CYS A 146 10.90 0.56 -27.43
CA CYS A 146 11.70 1.70 -27.87
C CYS A 146 13.08 1.63 -27.21
N ASP A 147 14.12 1.94 -27.98
CA ASP A 147 15.50 2.06 -27.48
C ASP A 147 16.05 3.46 -27.77
N ILE A 148 16.96 3.95 -26.92
CA ILE A 148 17.60 5.26 -27.12
C ILE A 148 18.85 5.08 -27.98
N ASP A 149 18.75 5.55 -29.23
CA ASP A 149 19.86 5.50 -30.18
C ASP A 149 21.13 6.15 -29.62
N ARG A 150 22.25 5.42 -29.72
CA ARG A 150 23.59 5.88 -29.35
C ARG A 150 23.71 6.36 -27.90
N PHE A 151 22.88 5.86 -26.98
CA PHE A 151 22.93 6.23 -25.56
C PHE A 151 24.33 6.09 -24.94
N LYS A 152 25.05 5.01 -25.29
CA LYS A 152 26.44 4.80 -24.85
C LYS A 152 27.38 5.95 -25.25
N SER A 153 27.23 6.51 -26.46
CA SER A 153 28.04 7.64 -26.91
C SER A 153 27.78 8.92 -26.10
N VAL A 154 26.55 9.10 -25.59
CA VAL A 154 26.22 10.20 -24.68
C VAL A 154 26.94 10.02 -23.35
N ASN A 155 26.86 8.82 -22.76
CA ASN A 155 27.56 8.50 -21.51
C ASN A 155 29.06 8.65 -21.63
N ASP A 156 29.64 8.12 -22.72
CA ASP A 156 31.09 8.13 -22.93
C ASP A 156 31.61 9.58 -23.14
N ARG A 157 30.79 10.50 -23.69
CA ARG A 157 31.18 11.89 -23.99
C ARG A 157 30.85 12.89 -22.89
N PHE A 158 29.75 12.70 -22.17
CA PHE A 158 29.20 13.67 -21.23
C PHE A 158 29.02 13.13 -19.80
N GLY A 159 29.44 11.88 -19.56
CA GLY A 159 29.33 11.22 -18.27
C GLY A 159 27.95 10.63 -17.99
N HIS A 160 27.89 9.74 -17.00
CA HIS A 160 26.68 9.02 -16.62
C HIS A 160 25.57 9.92 -16.09
N GLU A 161 25.91 10.99 -15.36
CA GLU A 161 24.92 11.93 -14.83
C GLU A 161 24.09 12.60 -15.95
N THR A 162 24.75 12.94 -17.06
CA THR A 162 24.07 13.47 -18.26
C THR A 162 23.18 12.42 -18.91
N GLY A 163 23.64 11.16 -18.98
CA GLY A 163 22.83 10.05 -19.45
C GLY A 163 21.59 9.79 -18.60
N ASP A 164 21.73 9.86 -17.29
CA ASP A 164 20.62 9.74 -16.33
C ASP A 164 19.62 10.89 -16.47
N GLY A 165 20.11 12.10 -16.76
CA GLY A 165 19.26 13.24 -17.14
C GLY A 165 18.48 12.98 -18.43
N LEU A 166 19.13 12.45 -19.46
CA LEU A 166 18.49 12.07 -20.72
C LEU A 166 17.43 10.97 -20.52
N LEU A 167 17.73 9.94 -19.74
CA LEU A 167 16.78 8.87 -19.40
C LEU A 167 15.53 9.43 -18.71
N ARG A 168 15.71 10.32 -17.73
CA ARG A 168 14.60 11.01 -17.05
C ARG A 168 13.75 11.84 -18.00
N ALA A 169 14.39 12.59 -18.92
CA ALA A 169 13.66 13.39 -19.90
C ALA A 169 12.83 12.52 -20.86
N VAL A 170 13.41 11.43 -21.39
CA VAL A 170 12.70 10.49 -22.26
C VAL A 170 11.55 9.82 -21.52
N ALA A 171 11.78 9.39 -20.29
CA ALA A 171 10.75 8.78 -19.45
C ALA A 171 9.58 9.73 -19.17
N ALA A 172 9.86 11.00 -18.88
CA ALA A 172 8.82 12.00 -18.67
C ALA A 172 7.96 12.19 -19.94
N MET A 173 8.58 12.31 -21.12
CA MET A 173 7.87 12.43 -22.39
C MET A 173 6.99 11.21 -22.68
N LEU A 174 7.50 10.00 -22.44
CA LEU A 174 6.70 8.78 -22.63
C LEU A 174 5.59 8.65 -21.58
N GLY A 175 5.83 9.10 -20.34
CA GLY A 175 4.84 9.11 -19.26
C GLY A 175 3.65 10.00 -19.54
N GLU A 176 3.83 11.13 -20.23
CA GLU A 176 2.72 11.99 -20.67
C GLU A 176 1.79 11.27 -21.65
N CYS A 177 2.31 10.39 -22.50
CA CYS A 177 1.50 9.56 -23.41
C CYS A 177 0.65 8.50 -22.68
N ALA A 178 0.97 8.16 -21.42
CA ALA A 178 0.20 7.18 -20.65
C ALA A 178 -1.21 7.68 -20.28
N ALA A 179 -1.45 9.00 -20.32
CA ALA A 179 -2.76 9.59 -20.03
C ALA A 179 -3.89 9.15 -20.99
N ASP A 180 -3.53 8.66 -22.19
CA ASP A 180 -4.48 8.21 -23.21
C ASP A 180 -4.88 6.72 -23.10
N GLY A 181 -4.62 6.10 -21.94
CA GLY A 181 -4.89 4.67 -21.71
C GLY A 181 -3.75 3.75 -22.15
N CYS A 182 -2.56 4.30 -22.40
CA CYS A 182 -1.34 3.54 -22.66
C CYS A 182 -0.60 3.20 -21.36
N PHE A 183 -0.07 1.98 -21.26
CA PHE A 183 0.82 1.60 -20.16
C PHE A 183 2.29 1.69 -20.63
N VAL A 184 3.08 2.51 -19.94
CA VAL A 184 4.50 2.75 -20.27
C VAL A 184 5.36 2.25 -19.13
N ALA A 185 6.44 1.55 -19.46
CA ALA A 185 7.36 1.02 -18.48
C ALA A 185 8.81 1.08 -18.97
N ARG A 186 9.75 1.14 -18.03
CA ARG A 186 11.16 0.90 -18.30
C ARG A 186 11.45 -0.59 -18.19
N HIS A 187 11.74 -1.20 -19.32
CA HIS A 187 12.06 -2.63 -19.44
C HIS A 187 13.58 -2.89 -19.29
#